data_AF-A0A3M6K3J6-F1
#
_entry.id   AF-A0A3M6K3J6-F1
#
_cell.length_a   1.000
_cell.length_b   1.000
_cell.length_c   1.000
_cell.angle_alpha   90.00
_cell.angle_beta   90.00
_cell.angle_gamma   90.00
#
_symmetry.space_group_name_H-M   'P 1'
#
loop_
_entity.id
_entity.type
_entity.pdbx_description
1 polymer ?
#
loop_
_entity_poly.entity_id
_entity_poly.type
_entity_poly.pdbx_seq_one_letter_code
_entity_poly.pdbx_strand_id
1 'polypeptide(L)'
;MVTEEEIEKVAKLMKIEVDDHKEYVDKVHAMIDYFDILDSAGVEDEEIFMQEIPITALREDKHIPFDEKLIEKLNHYKGTYVRAPKMS
;
A
#
# COMPACT_ATOMS: atom_id res chain seq x y z
N MET A 1 20.10 10.12 6.28
CA MET A 1 19.32 11.37 6.32
C MET A 1 18.37 11.37 5.14
N VAL A 2 17.09 11.61 5.40
CA VAL A 2 16.05 11.68 4.38
C VAL A 2 16.19 12.97 3.59
N THR A 3 16.15 12.86 2.28
CA THR A 3 16.15 14.00 1.36
C THR A 3 14.76 14.24 0.77
N GLU A 4 14.53 15.45 0.27
CA GLU A 4 13.28 15.81 -0.41
C GLU A 4 13.02 14.92 -1.64
N GLU A 5 14.08 14.57 -2.40
CA GLU A 5 14.01 13.69 -3.56
C GLU A 5 13.53 12.27 -3.20
N GLU A 6 13.92 11.76 -2.03
CA GLU A 6 13.47 10.45 -1.53
C GLU A 6 11.99 10.47 -1.16
N ILE A 7 11.51 11.56 -0.57
CA ILE A 7 10.09 11.73 -0.25
C ILE A 7 9.26 11.82 -1.53
N GLU A 8 9.72 12.58 -2.52
CA GLU A 8 9.06 12.66 -3.83
C GLU A 8 9.00 11.28 -4.49
N LYS A 9 10.09 10.52 -4.44
CA LYS A 9 10.14 9.16 -5.00
C LYS A 9 9.15 8.22 -4.34
N VAL A 10 9.08 8.22 -3.00
CA VAL A 10 8.16 7.36 -2.25
C VAL A 10 6.71 7.80 -2.47
N ALA A 11 6.41 9.10 -2.46
CA ALA A 11 5.08 9.62 -2.74
C ALA A 11 4.57 9.18 -4.13
N LYS A 12 5.43 9.24 -5.15
CA LYS A 12 5.12 8.74 -6.50
C LYS A 12 4.84 7.23 -6.53
N LEU A 13 5.61 6.43 -5.79
CA LEU A 13 5.36 4.98 -5.69
C LEU A 13 4.00 4.68 -5.05
N MET A 14 3.58 5.51 -4.08
CA MET A 14 2.29 5.41 -3.40
C MET A 14 1.15 6.07 -4.16
N LYS A 15 1.42 6.73 -5.30
CA LYS A 15 0.45 7.53 -6.06
C LYS A 15 -0.19 8.64 -5.23
N ILE A 16 0.58 9.28 -4.37
CA ILE A 16 0.17 10.44 -3.58
C ILE A 16 0.77 11.68 -4.23
N GLU A 17 -0.07 12.65 -4.57
CA GLU A 17 0.38 13.98 -4.97
C GLU A 17 0.62 14.82 -3.71
N VAL A 18 1.84 15.30 -3.54
CA VAL A 18 2.26 16.14 -2.41
C VAL A 18 2.69 17.49 -2.96
N ASP A 19 2.09 18.57 -2.45
CA ASP A 19 2.36 19.94 -2.93
C ASP A 19 3.76 20.43 -2.49
N ASP A 20 4.09 20.28 -1.21
CA ASP A 20 5.39 20.63 -0.64
C ASP A 20 6.00 19.41 0.07
N HIS A 21 6.98 18.79 -0.57
CA HIS A 21 7.66 17.59 -0.06
C HIS A 21 8.54 17.92 1.16
N LYS A 22 8.99 19.17 1.29
CA LYS A 22 9.88 19.62 2.36
C LYS A 22 9.21 19.55 3.73
N GLU A 23 7.90 19.75 3.81
CA GLU A 23 7.13 19.68 5.07
C GLU A 23 7.20 18.29 5.72
N TYR A 24 7.47 17.25 4.92
CA TYR A 24 7.50 15.87 5.38
C TYR A 24 8.90 15.39 5.76
N VAL A 25 9.96 16.13 5.41
CA VAL A 25 11.35 15.74 5.70
C VAL A 25 11.56 15.52 7.20
N ASP A 26 11.24 16.51 8.01
CA ASP A 26 11.45 16.43 9.47
C ASP A 26 10.58 15.35 10.11
N LYS A 27 9.34 15.17 9.63
CA LYS A 27 8.40 14.16 10.15
C LYS A 27 8.90 12.75 9.84
N VAL A 28 9.31 12.49 8.60
CA VAL A 28 9.83 11.18 8.19
C VAL A 28 11.16 10.89 8.87
N HIS A 29 12.03 11.90 9.03
CA HIS A 29 13.28 11.75 9.76
C HIS A 29 13.03 11.33 11.21
N ALA A 30 12.13 12.01 11.92
CA ALA A 30 11.77 11.64 13.30
C ALA A 30 11.18 10.23 13.41
N MET A 31 10.45 9.76 12.40
CA MET A 31 9.94 8.38 12.35
C MET A 31 11.09 7.38 12.16
N ILE A 32 12.07 7.69 11.31
CA ILE A 32 13.25 6.82 11.09
C ILE A 32 14.13 6.78 12.34
N ASP A 33 14.36 7.91 12.99
CA ASP A 33 15.12 7.96 14.25
C ASP A 33 14.45 7.09 15.33
N TYR A 34 13.12 6.98 15.30
CA TYR A 34 12.41 6.07 16.19
C TYR A 34 12.63 4.59 15.82
N PHE A 35 12.72 4.25 14.54
CA PHE A 35 13.07 2.90 14.10
C PHE A 35 14.50 2.50 14.49
N ASP A 36 15.45 3.43 14.49
CA ASP A 36 16.82 3.17 14.96
C ASP A 36 16.86 2.73 16.45
N ILE A 37 15.92 3.23 17.27
CA ILE A 37 15.76 2.76 18.65
C ILE A 37 15.28 1.30 18.67
N LEU A 38 14.38 0.93 17.77
CA LEU A 38 13.87 -0.45 17.69
C LEU A 38 14.94 -1.42 17.19
N ASP A 39 15.81 -1.00 16.27
CA ASP A 39 16.93 -1.83 15.79
C ASP A 39 17.92 -2.16 16.93
N SER A 40 18.04 -1.29 17.94
CA SER A 40 18.85 -1.56 19.13
C SER A 40 18.34 -2.73 19.99
N ALA A 41 17.12 -3.21 19.76
CA ALA A 41 16.55 -4.35 20.48
C ALA A 41 17.20 -5.70 20.12
N GLY A 42 18.00 -5.77 19.05
CA GLY A 42 18.84 -6.94 18.75
C GLY A 42 18.06 -8.19 18.33
N VAL A 43 16.91 -8.00 17.66
CA VAL A 43 15.99 -9.08 17.21
C VAL A 43 16.39 -9.70 15.87
N GLU A 44 17.64 -9.51 15.43
CA GLU A 44 18.14 -9.98 14.11
C GLU A 44 18.07 -11.50 13.95
N ASP A 45 18.16 -12.23 15.06
CA ASP A 45 18.12 -13.70 15.12
C ASP A 45 16.71 -14.26 15.39
N GLU A 46 15.69 -13.41 15.58
CA GLU A 46 14.32 -13.87 15.81
C GLU A 46 13.67 -14.32 14.49
N GLU A 47 13.15 -15.55 14.45
CA GLU A 47 12.39 -16.03 13.30
C GLU A 47 11.11 -15.20 13.12
N ILE A 48 10.95 -14.61 11.93
CA ILE A 48 9.70 -13.95 11.55
C ILE A 48 8.61 -15.01 11.50
N PHE A 49 7.67 -14.97 12.46
CA PHE A 49 6.52 -15.86 12.48
C PHE A 49 5.64 -15.62 11.26
N MET A 50 5.81 -16.45 10.24
CA MET A 50 4.90 -16.50 9.10
C MET A 50 3.67 -17.32 9.50
N GLN A 51 2.47 -16.76 9.34
CA GLN A 51 1.25 -17.50 9.64
C GLN A 51 1.11 -18.65 8.63
N GLU A 52 1.29 -19.89 9.12
CA GLU A 52 1.05 -21.07 8.31
C GLU A 52 -0.45 -21.22 8.01
N ILE A 53 -0.78 -21.32 6.72
CA ILE A 53 -2.14 -21.61 6.28
C ILE A 53 -2.22 -23.12 6.02
N PRO A 54 -3.03 -23.88 6.76
CA PRO A 54 -3.16 -25.30 6.52
C PRO A 54 -3.85 -25.55 5.18
N ILE A 55 -3.53 -26.67 4.52
CA ILE A 55 -4.15 -27.07 3.25
C ILE A 55 -5.68 -27.15 3.37
N THR A 56 -6.20 -27.47 4.56
CA THR A 56 -7.63 -27.51 4.85
C THR A 56 -8.32 -26.15 4.79
N ALA A 57 -7.59 -25.03 4.78
CA ALA A 57 -8.13 -23.68 4.68
C ALA A 57 -8.18 -23.14 3.23
N LEU A 58 -7.87 -23.97 2.22
CA LEU A 58 -8.00 -23.58 0.83
C LEU A 58 -9.48 -23.39 0.44
N ARG A 59 -9.75 -22.35 -0.34
CA ARG A 59 -11.08 -22.08 -0.89
C ARG A 59 -11.50 -23.21 -1.83
N GLU A 60 -12.71 -23.72 -1.65
CA GLU A 60 -13.31 -24.68 -2.58
C GLU A 60 -13.57 -24.07 -3.95
N ASP A 61 -13.45 -24.88 -5.01
CA ASP A 61 -13.76 -24.47 -6.38
C ASP A 61 -15.27 -24.47 -6.66
N LYS A 62 -15.97 -23.54 -6.00
CA LYS A 62 -17.40 -23.31 -6.17
C LYS A 62 -17.64 -21.88 -6.64
N HIS A 63 -18.48 -21.75 -7.67
CA HIS A 63 -18.94 -20.46 -8.17
C HIS A 63 -19.88 -19.81 -7.15
N ILE A 64 -19.59 -18.55 -6.79
CA ILE A 64 -20.45 -17.71 -5.97
C ILE A 64 -20.95 -16.58 -6.87
N PRO A 65 -22.25 -16.53 -7.21
CA PRO A 65 -22.78 -15.46 -8.06
C PRO A 65 -22.67 -14.11 -7.36
N PHE A 66 -22.37 -13.07 -8.13
CA PHE A 66 -22.40 -11.69 -7.67
C PHE A 66 -23.64 -11.00 -8.24
N ASP A 67 -24.65 -10.81 -7.39
CA ASP A 67 -25.99 -10.34 -7.82
C ASP A 67 -26.11 -8.80 -7.87
N GLU A 68 -25.10 -8.09 -7.39
CA GLU A 68 -25.12 -6.63 -7.38
C GLU A 68 -24.59 -6.04 -8.68
N LYS A 69 -25.02 -4.81 -8.97
CA LYS A 69 -24.48 -4.05 -10.11
C LYS A 69 -23.24 -3.28 -9.70
N LEU A 70 -22.08 -3.93 -9.81
CA LEU A 70 -20.77 -3.34 -9.51
C LEU A 70 -20.57 -1.96 -10.16
N ILE A 71 -21.01 -1.82 -11.41
CA ILE A 71 -20.80 -0.60 -12.20
C ILE A 71 -21.53 0.62 -11.64
N GLU A 72 -22.68 0.42 -10.96
CA GLU A 72 -23.47 1.51 -10.36
C GLU A 72 -22.76 2.09 -9.13
N LYS A 73 -21.78 1.40 -8.56
CA LYS A 73 -20.96 1.88 -7.43
C LYS A 73 -19.72 2.67 -7.87
N LEU A 74 -19.48 2.83 -9.18
CA LEU A 74 -18.27 3.47 -9.70
C LEU A 74 -18.55 4.91 -10.13
N ASN A 75 -17.63 5.82 -9.81
CA ASN A 75 -17.76 7.25 -10.10
C ASN A 75 -17.79 7.58 -11.60
N HIS A 76 -17.06 6.82 -12.42
CA HIS A 76 -16.94 7.06 -13.86
C HIS A 76 -17.08 5.77 -14.64
N TYR A 77 -18.20 5.61 -15.33
CA TYR A 77 -18.46 4.46 -16.19
C TYR A 77 -19.13 4.88 -17.50
N LYS A 78 -19.03 4.02 -18.51
CA LYS A 78 -19.75 4.15 -19.79
C LYS A 78 -20.25 2.76 -20.20
N GLY A 79 -21.56 2.56 -20.14
CA GLY A 79 -22.15 1.23 -20.37
C GLY A 79 -21.62 0.23 -19.33
N THR A 80 -20.96 -0.82 -19.79
CA THR A 80 -20.39 -1.88 -18.95
C THR A 80 -18.90 -1.70 -18.62
N TYR A 81 -18.32 -0.54 -18.92
CA TYR A 81 -16.88 -0.29 -18.79
C TYR A 81 -16.58 0.84 -17.80
N VAL A 82 -15.47 0.69 -17.06
CA VAL A 82 -14.88 1.74 -16.25
C VAL A 82 -14.22 2.77 -17.18
N ARG A 83 -14.49 4.05 -16.95
CA ARG A 83 -13.89 5.13 -17.74
C ARG A 83 -12.70 5.72 -16.96
N ALA A 84 -11.51 5.58 -17.53
CA ALA A 84 -10.28 6.20 -17.04
C ALA A 84 -9.57 6.97 -18.17
N PRO A 85 -8.68 7.93 -17.83
CA PRO A 85 -7.75 8.51 -18.79
C PRO A 85 -6.96 7.41 -19.50
N LYS A 86 -6.65 7.62 -20.79
CA LYS A 86 -5.87 6.65 -21.57
C LYS A 86 -4.48 6.54 -20.93
N MET A 87 -4.02 5.31 -20.70
CA MET A 87 -2.64 5.09 -20.28
C MET A 87 -1.71 5.51 -21.42
N SER A 88 -0.87 6.51 -21.13
CA SER A 88 0.19 7.03 -22.00
C SER A 88 1.47 6.24 -21.82
#